data_AF-A0ABD2NGY5-F1
#
_entry.id   AF-A0ABD2NGY5-F1
#
_cell.length_a   1.000
_cell.length_b   1.000
_cell.length_c   1.000
_cell.angle_alpha   90.00
_cell.angle_beta   90.00
_cell.angle_gamma   90.00
#
_symmetry.space_group_name_H-M   'P 1'
#
loop_
_entity.id
_entity.type
_entity.pdbx_description
1 polymer ?
#
loop_
_entity_poly.entity_id
_entity_poly.type
_entity_poly.pdbx_seq_one_letter_code
_entity_poly.pdbx_strand_id
1 'polypeptide(L)'
;EYKAAKNGVRRLIKTEKNNAWDQHCKQIELLIEGKRCSEVLKFIRSLISLNKDKVQISIIEPEEWKDHYTNILQEKRTEHRVESPKQNIRVQDEKVEIEVKTTKKIVMSMRTGKSSGPEGIYTEMLKNESEKLIERL
;
A
#
# COMPACT_ATOMS: atom_id res chain seq x y z
N GLU A 1 22.69 -1.37 -48.51
CA GLU A 1 23.95 -0.95 -47.86
C GLU A 1 23.74 -0.04 -46.65
N TYR A 2 23.03 1.10 -46.76
CA TYR A 2 22.78 2.02 -45.63
C TYR A 2 22.17 1.37 -44.37
N LYS A 3 21.17 0.48 -44.52
CA LYS A 3 20.56 -0.25 -43.39
C LYS A 3 21.56 -1.17 -42.67
N ALA A 4 22.49 -1.79 -43.41
CA ALA A 4 23.51 -2.67 -42.85
C ALA A 4 24.57 -1.85 -42.07
N ALA A 5 25.03 -0.73 -42.64
CA ALA A 5 25.93 0.20 -41.96
C ALA A 5 25.30 0.78 -40.68
N LYS A 6 24.03 1.21 -40.74
CA LYS A 6 23.26 1.71 -39.59
C LYS A 6 23.14 0.66 -38.48
N ASN A 7 22.89 -0.59 -38.83
CA ASN A 7 22.81 -1.68 -37.85
C ASN A 7 24.19 -2.02 -37.26
N GLY A 8 25.25 -1.94 -38.07
CA GLY A 8 26.63 -2.08 -37.61
C GLY A 8 27.01 -1.03 -36.57
N VAL A 9 26.74 0.25 -36.86
CA VAL A 9 26.99 1.37 -35.93
C VAL A 9 26.18 1.23 -34.65
N ARG A 10 24.89 0.87 -34.73
CA ARG A 10 24.05 0.63 -33.54
C ARG A 10 24.56 -0.51 -32.68
N ARG A 11 25.04 -1.58 -33.31
CA ARG A 11 25.64 -2.71 -32.59
C ARG A 11 26.91 -2.24 -31.87
N LEU A 12 27.78 -1.49 -32.53
CA LEU A 12 29.00 -0.93 -31.96
C LEU A 12 28.73 -0.02 -30.75
N ILE A 13 27.79 0.92 -30.88
CA ILE A 13 27.36 1.80 -29.77
C ILE A 13 26.83 0.97 -28.60
N LYS A 14 26.03 -0.06 -28.88
CA LYS A 14 25.48 -0.93 -27.83
C LYS A 14 26.59 -1.71 -27.12
N THR A 15 27.55 -2.25 -27.87
CA THR A 15 28.68 -2.98 -27.28
C THR A 15 29.51 -2.06 -26.40
N GLU A 16 29.81 -0.84 -26.85
CA GLU A 16 30.63 0.10 -26.08
C GLU A 16 29.93 0.57 -24.81
N LYS A 17 28.63 0.87 -24.90
CA LYS A 17 27.82 1.22 -23.73
C LYS A 17 27.77 0.08 -22.71
N ASN A 18 27.61 -1.16 -23.17
CA ASN A 18 27.61 -2.32 -22.29
C ASN A 18 29.00 -2.54 -21.65
N ASN A 19 30.08 -2.41 -22.41
CA ASN A 19 31.44 -2.51 -21.89
C ASN A 19 31.72 -1.48 -20.78
N ALA A 20 31.32 -0.23 -20.98
CA ALA A 20 31.46 0.82 -19.97
C ALA A 20 30.66 0.49 -18.69
N TRP A 21 29.43 -0.01 -18.86
CA TRP A 21 28.61 -0.45 -17.73
C TRP A 21 29.26 -1.61 -16.96
N ASP A 22 29.74 -2.63 -17.66
CA ASP A 22 30.40 -3.79 -17.06
C ASP A 22 31.69 -3.39 -16.32
N GLN A 23 32.44 -2.41 -16.83
CA GLN A 23 33.60 -1.86 -16.12
C GLN A 23 33.21 -1.17 -14.81
N HIS A 24 32.12 -0.40 -14.80
CA HIS A 24 31.62 0.23 -13.58
C HIS A 24 31.12 -0.79 -12.56
N CYS A 25 30.43 -1.85 -12.98
CA CYS A 25 30.03 -2.95 -12.11
C CYS A 25 31.24 -3.62 -11.45
N LYS A 26 32.29 -3.94 -12.23
CA LYS A 26 33.53 -4.52 -11.70
C LYS A 26 34.23 -3.62 -10.68
N GLN A 27 34.24 -2.31 -10.91
CA GLN A 27 34.80 -1.34 -9.96
C GLN A 27 34.01 -1.31 -8.63
N ILE A 28 32.68 -1.38 -8.71
CA ILE A 28 31.82 -1.46 -7.53
C ILE A 28 32.06 -2.76 -6.76
N GLU A 29 32.14 -3.90 -7.44
CA GLU A 29 32.39 -5.21 -6.82
C GLU A 29 33.75 -5.23 -6.08
N LEU A 30 34.82 -4.76 -6.72
CA LEU A 30 36.14 -4.62 -6.10
C LEU A 30 36.13 -3.72 -4.84
N LEU A 31 35.36 -2.63 -4.87
CA LEU A 31 35.23 -1.72 -3.74
C LEU A 31 34.40 -2.32 -2.58
N ILE A 32 33.39 -3.14 -2.89
CA ILE A 32 32.58 -3.88 -1.91
C ILE A 32 33.44 -4.95 -1.22
N GLU A 33 34.20 -5.73 -1.99
CA GLU A 33 35.10 -6.77 -1.48
C GLU A 33 36.21 -6.17 -0.59
N GLY A 34 36.63 -4.92 -0.84
CA GLY A 34 37.58 -4.16 -0.03
C GLY A 34 37.05 -3.58 1.29
N LYS A 35 35.82 -3.92 1.73
CA LYS A 35 35.13 -3.38 2.92
C LYS A 35 34.94 -1.85 2.94
N ARG A 36 34.91 -1.17 1.79
CA ARG A 36 34.74 0.29 1.70
C ARG A 36 33.36 0.70 1.17
N CYS A 37 32.30 0.26 1.84
CA CYS A 37 30.91 0.52 1.43
C CYS A 37 30.59 2.02 1.27
N SER A 38 31.25 2.90 2.01
CA SER A 38 31.09 4.36 1.88
C SER A 38 31.67 4.91 0.56
N GLU A 39 32.78 4.36 0.06
CA GLU A 39 33.38 4.76 -1.22
C GLU A 39 32.56 4.22 -2.40
N VAL A 40 31.99 3.02 -2.27
CA VAL A 40 31.00 2.48 -3.22
C VAL A 40 29.81 3.42 -3.35
N LEU A 41 29.26 3.89 -2.21
CA LEU A 41 28.12 4.81 -2.22
C LEU A 41 28.47 6.18 -2.81
N LYS A 42 29.69 6.71 -2.57
CA LYS A 42 30.17 7.94 -3.21
C LYS A 42 30.27 7.78 -4.73
N PHE A 43 30.78 6.64 -5.20
CA PHE A 43 30.89 6.32 -6.62
C PHE A 43 29.54 6.13 -7.30
N ILE A 44 28.61 5.41 -6.68
CA ILE A 44 27.23 5.28 -7.19
C ILE A 44 26.56 6.65 -7.30
N ARG A 45 26.73 7.52 -6.28
CA ARG A 45 26.19 8.89 -6.30
C ARG A 45 26.83 9.75 -7.39
N SER A 46 28.12 9.58 -7.68
CA SER A 46 28.78 10.31 -8.77
C SER A 46 28.28 9.84 -10.14
N LEU A 47 28.08 8.53 -10.37
CA LEU A 47 27.48 7.99 -11.59
C LEU A 47 26.05 8.48 -11.82
N ILE A 48 25.24 8.54 -10.76
CA ILE A 48 23.88 9.11 -10.82
C ILE A 48 23.95 10.60 -11.15
N SER A 49 24.92 11.32 -10.59
CA SER A 49 25.08 12.77 -10.82
C SER A 49 25.63 13.10 -12.21
N LEU A 50 26.48 12.25 -12.78
CA LEU A 50 27.00 12.36 -14.15
C LEU A 50 25.91 12.09 -15.21
N ASN A 51 24.92 11.25 -14.89
CA ASN A 51 23.77 10.98 -15.76
C ASN A 51 22.61 11.99 -15.57
N LYS A 52 22.81 13.11 -14.86
CA LYS A 52 21.81 14.18 -14.70
C LYS A 52 21.67 15.07 -15.94
N ASP A 53 21.84 14.53 -17.13
CA ASP A 53 21.30 15.18 -18.33
C ASP A 53 19.77 15.11 -18.26
N LYS A 54 19.22 16.12 -17.57
CA LYS A 54 17.83 16.57 -17.50
C LYS A 54 16.80 15.56 -18.01
N VAL A 55 16.48 14.55 -17.19
CA VAL A 55 15.10 14.05 -17.20
C VAL A 55 14.27 15.17 -16.60
N GLN A 56 13.60 15.93 -17.45
CA GLN A 56 12.58 16.89 -17.02
C GLN A 56 11.42 16.06 -16.49
N ILE A 57 11.52 15.62 -15.24
CA ILE A 57 10.41 15.01 -14.54
C ILE A 57 9.42 16.14 -14.36
N SER A 58 8.39 16.17 -15.19
CA SER A 58 7.21 16.99 -14.96
C SER A 58 6.63 16.55 -13.62
N ILE A 59 6.87 17.34 -12.59
CA ILE A 59 6.30 17.11 -11.27
C ILE A 59 4.80 17.37 -11.46
N ILE A 60 4.03 16.28 -11.42
CA ILE A 60 2.57 16.34 -11.39
C ILE A 60 2.19 16.93 -10.03
N GLU A 61 1.34 17.96 -10.04
CA GLU A 61 0.91 18.65 -8.83
C GLU A 61 0.13 17.67 -7.93
N PRO A 62 0.20 17.78 -6.58
CA PRO A 62 -0.53 16.89 -5.68
C PRO A 62 -2.05 16.87 -5.91
N GLU A 63 -2.59 17.98 -6.41
CA GLU A 63 -4.00 18.13 -6.78
C GLU A 63 -4.38 17.24 -7.97
N GLU A 64 -3.51 17.17 -8.98
CA GLU A 64 -3.70 16.29 -10.15
C GLU A 64 -3.65 14.80 -9.74
N TRP A 65 -2.78 14.44 -8.80
CA TRP A 65 -2.75 13.10 -8.21
C TRP A 65 -4.04 12.76 -7.47
N LYS A 66 -4.54 13.71 -6.66
CA LYS A 66 -5.78 13.54 -5.91
C LYS A 66 -6.95 13.29 -6.87
N ASP A 67 -7.07 14.08 -7.93
CA ASP A 67 -8.13 13.94 -8.91
C ASP A 67 -8.01 12.63 -9.69
N HIS A 68 -6.79 12.26 -10.08
CA HIS A 68 -6.51 11.00 -10.77
C HIS A 68 -6.91 9.79 -9.92
N TYR A 69 -6.48 9.72 -8.66
CA TYR A 69 -6.82 8.61 -7.77
C TYR A 69 -8.30 8.63 -7.39
N THR A 70 -8.91 9.80 -7.19
CA THR A 70 -10.34 9.90 -6.94
C THR A 70 -11.15 9.33 -8.10
N ASN A 71 -10.73 9.60 -9.33
CA ASN A 71 -11.37 9.05 -10.53
C ASN A 71 -11.21 7.53 -10.65
N ILE A 72 -10.03 6.99 -10.34
CA ILE A 72 -9.76 5.54 -10.37
C ILE A 72 -10.53 4.79 -9.27
N LEU A 73 -10.60 5.37 -8.08
CA LEU A 73 -11.22 4.75 -6.90
C LEU A 73 -12.75 4.89 -6.90
N GLN A 74 -13.32 5.67 -7.82
CA GLN A 74 -14.75 5.77 -8.01
C GLN A 74 -15.22 4.77 -9.07
N GLU A 75 -16.13 3.86 -8.69
CA GLU A 75 -16.78 2.95 -9.63
C GLU A 75 -17.82 3.74 -10.45
N LYS A 76 -17.49 3.99 -11.73
CA LYS A 76 -18.32 4.77 -12.65
C LYS A 76 -19.22 3.91 -13.55
N ARG A 77 -19.06 2.58 -13.54
CA ARG A 77 -19.84 1.70 -14.41
C ARG A 77 -21.28 1.64 -13.92
N THR A 78 -22.21 1.86 -14.84
CA THR A 78 -23.66 1.88 -14.57
C THR A 78 -24.17 0.54 -14.03
N GLU A 79 -23.50 -0.56 -14.38
CA GLU A 79 -23.81 -1.92 -13.91
C GLU A 79 -23.56 -2.14 -12.40
N HIS A 80 -22.72 -1.31 -11.78
CA HIS A 80 -22.43 -1.33 -10.35
C HIS A 80 -23.04 -0.16 -9.60
N ARG A 81 -23.80 0.71 -10.31
CA ARG A 81 -24.65 1.72 -9.69
C ARG A 81 -25.80 0.95 -9.04
N VAL A 82 -25.56 0.46 -7.82
CA VAL A 82 -26.62 -0.07 -6.97
C VAL A 82 -27.57 1.10 -6.74
N GLU A 83 -28.65 1.16 -7.52
CA GLU A 83 -29.87 1.76 -7.04
C GLU A 83 -30.18 0.98 -5.78
N SER A 84 -29.76 1.51 -4.63
CA SER A 84 -30.14 0.94 -3.36
C SER A 84 -31.65 0.77 -3.47
N PRO A 85 -32.18 -0.47 -3.47
CA PRO A 85 -33.59 -0.57 -3.29
C PRO A 85 -33.77 0.10 -1.93
N LYS A 86 -34.58 1.15 -1.86
CA LYS A 86 -35.21 1.53 -0.62
C LYS A 86 -36.09 0.34 -0.24
N GLN A 87 -35.47 -0.78 0.13
CA GLN A 87 -36.11 -1.85 0.85
C GLN A 87 -36.54 -1.14 2.11
N ASN A 88 -37.81 -0.77 2.15
CA ASN A 88 -38.54 -0.66 3.39
C ASN A 88 -38.42 -2.04 4.03
N ILE A 89 -37.30 -2.29 4.71
CA ILE A 89 -37.14 -3.43 5.60
C ILE A 89 -38.14 -3.13 6.71
N ARG A 90 -39.37 -3.62 6.51
CA ARG A 90 -40.35 -3.67 7.57
C ARG A 90 -39.85 -4.76 8.50
N VAL A 91 -38.93 -4.40 9.39
CA VAL A 91 -38.55 -5.24 10.52
C VAL A 91 -39.86 -5.46 11.26
N GLN A 92 -40.42 -6.66 11.12
CA GLN A 92 -41.44 -7.09 12.05
C GLN A 92 -40.70 -7.21 13.38
N ASP A 93 -40.97 -6.26 14.28
CA ASP A 93 -40.44 -6.25 15.64
C ASP A 93 -41.01 -7.45 16.40
N GLU A 94 -40.50 -8.65 16.15
CA GLU A 94 -40.50 -9.68 17.17
C GLU A 94 -39.58 -9.18 18.28
N LYS A 95 -40.19 -8.56 19.29
CA LYS A 95 -39.51 -8.28 20.56
C LYS A 95 -39.07 -9.61 21.15
N VAL A 96 -37.83 -10.00 20.86
CA VAL A 96 -37.16 -11.05 21.62
C VAL A 96 -36.88 -10.45 22.99
N GLU A 97 -37.68 -10.83 23.99
CA GLU A 97 -37.40 -10.48 25.39
C GLU A 97 -36.15 -11.24 25.84
N ILE A 98 -35.00 -10.57 25.78
CA ILE A 98 -33.74 -11.14 26.25
C ILE A 98 -33.66 -10.92 27.76
N GLU A 99 -33.73 -12.01 28.53
CA GLU A 99 -33.59 -11.95 29.98
C GLU A 99 -32.19 -11.42 30.38
N VAL A 100 -32.16 -10.44 31.29
CA VAL A 100 -30.93 -9.80 31.81
C VAL A 100 -29.91 -10.82 32.38
N LYS A 101 -30.40 -11.93 32.95
CA LYS A 101 -29.51 -12.99 33.45
C LYS A 101 -28.77 -13.70 32.30
N THR A 102 -29.42 -13.83 31.16
CA THR A 102 -28.86 -14.47 29.96
C THR A 102 -27.82 -13.58 29.32
N THR A 103 -28.05 -12.27 29.23
CA THR A 103 -27.04 -11.31 28.74
C THR A 103 -25.79 -11.30 29.62
N LYS A 104 -25.95 -11.28 30.95
CA LYS A 104 -24.80 -11.34 31.89
C LYS A 104 -23.98 -12.62 31.72
N LYS A 105 -24.64 -13.79 31.58
CA LYS A 105 -23.95 -15.06 31.32
C LYS A 105 -23.16 -15.04 30.02
N ILE A 106 -23.73 -14.48 28.95
CA ILE A 106 -23.06 -14.37 27.65
C ILE A 106 -21.82 -13.49 27.75
N VAL A 107 -21.93 -12.30 28.32
CA VAL A 107 -20.80 -11.36 28.48
C VAL A 107 -19.67 -12.00 29.30
N MET A 108 -20.00 -12.68 30.40
CA MET A 108 -19.00 -13.35 31.23
C MET A 108 -18.33 -14.54 30.52
N SER A 109 -19.04 -15.21 29.61
CA SER A 109 -18.52 -16.35 28.85
C SER A 109 -17.52 -15.98 27.75
N MET A 110 -17.39 -14.69 27.40
CA MET A 110 -16.46 -14.23 26.37
C MET A 110 -15.00 -14.57 26.71
N ARG A 111 -14.18 -14.92 25.72
CA ARG A 111 -12.76 -15.26 25.96
C ARG A 111 -11.95 -14.01 26.30
N THR A 112 -11.16 -14.08 27.36
CA THR A 112 -10.24 -13.03 27.83
C THR A 112 -8.94 -13.03 27.01
N GLY A 113 -8.24 -11.90 26.98
CA GLY A 113 -6.92 -11.78 26.35
C GLY A 113 -6.90 -11.87 24.81
N LYS A 114 -8.02 -11.62 24.13
CA LYS A 114 -8.05 -11.45 22.67
C LYS A 114 -7.75 -10.02 22.27
N SER A 115 -7.10 -9.86 21.11
CA SER A 115 -6.96 -8.56 20.45
C SER A 115 -8.31 -7.92 20.22
N SER A 116 -8.36 -6.60 20.37
CA SER A 116 -9.57 -5.85 20.07
C SER A 116 -9.90 -5.90 18.56
N GLY A 117 -11.19 -5.77 18.25
CA GLY A 117 -11.69 -5.56 16.90
C GLY A 117 -11.38 -4.14 16.37
N PRO A 118 -11.94 -3.76 15.21
CA PRO A 118 -11.65 -2.48 14.55
C PRO A 118 -11.96 -1.25 15.43
N GLU A 119 -12.89 -1.38 16.37
CA GLU A 119 -13.31 -0.32 17.29
C GLU A 119 -12.43 -0.16 18.55
N GLY A 120 -11.41 -1.00 18.75
CA GLY A 120 -10.48 -0.84 19.89
C GLY A 120 -11.04 -1.20 21.28
N ILE A 121 -12.27 -1.73 21.37
CA ILE A 121 -12.88 -2.20 22.61
C ILE A 121 -12.36 -3.60 23.01
N TYR A 122 -11.85 -3.74 24.23
CA TYR A 122 -11.40 -5.02 24.77
C TYR A 122 -12.54 -5.79 25.45
N THR A 123 -12.49 -7.12 25.40
CA THR A 123 -13.48 -7.99 26.05
C THR A 123 -13.51 -7.81 27.57
N GLU A 124 -12.38 -7.45 28.18
CA GLU A 124 -12.29 -7.17 29.62
C GLU A 124 -13.11 -5.93 30.03
N MET A 125 -13.19 -4.92 29.16
CA MET A 125 -13.98 -3.72 29.43
C MET A 125 -15.48 -4.05 29.48
N LEU A 126 -15.93 -4.91 28.56
CA LEU A 126 -17.31 -5.38 28.53
C LEU A 126 -17.67 -6.22 29.76
N LYS A 127 -16.73 -7.04 30.25
CA LYS A 127 -16.93 -7.84 31.46
C LYS A 127 -17.00 -6.98 32.73
N ASN A 128 -16.05 -6.05 32.88
CA ASN A 128 -15.94 -5.21 34.06
C ASN A 128 -17.04 -4.14 34.15
N GLU A 129 -17.51 -3.62 33.01
CA GLU A 129 -18.59 -2.61 32.97
C GLU A 129 -19.96 -3.20 32.59
N SER A 130 -20.10 -4.52 32.61
CA SER A 130 -21.32 -5.23 32.17
C SER A 130 -22.59 -4.73 32.85
N GLU A 131 -22.53 -4.31 34.12
CA GLU A 131 -23.71 -3.85 34.87
C GLU A 131 -24.26 -2.51 34.35
N LYS A 132 -23.38 -1.52 34.08
CA LYS A 132 -23.79 -0.23 33.51
C LYS A 132 -24.26 -0.35 32.06
N LEU A 133 -23.73 -1.32 31.32
CA LEU A 133 -24.14 -1.62 29.95
C LEU A 133 -25.53 -2.26 29.92
N ILE A 134 -25.80 -3.17 30.85
CA ILE A 134 -27.10 -3.84 31.00
C ILE A 134 -28.19 -2.85 31.45
N GLU A 135 -27.88 -1.88 32.32
CA GLU A 135 -28.85 -0.85 32.73
C GLU A 135 -29.24 0.12 31.60
N ARG A 136 -28.42 0.22 30.55
CA ARG A 136 -28.66 1.12 29.40
C ARG A 136 -29.24 0.40 28.17
N LEU A 137 -29.38 -0.92 28.22
CA LEU A 137 -30.00 -1.76 27.18
C LEU A 137 -31.50 -1.87 27.40
#